data_AF-A0A7K4FJF4-F1
#
_entry.id   AF-A0A7K4FJF4-F1
#
_cell.length_a   1.000
_cell.length_b   1.000
_cell.length_c   1.000
_cell.angle_alpha   90.00
_cell.angle_beta   90.00
_cell.angle_gamma   90.00
#
_symmetry.space_group_name_H-M   'P 1'
#
loop_
_entity.id
_entity.type
_entity.pdbx_description
1 polymer ?
#
loop_
_entity_poly.entity_id
_entity_poly.type
_entity_poly.pdbx_seq_one_letter_code
_entity_poly.pdbx_strand_id
1 'polypeptide(L)' 'MGLKPGASATAPELIDFVRERLAHYKAPRSVEFRSELPRSGIQKVLRRVLHADAIAGAKTTSPGP' A
#
# COMPACT_ATOMS: atom_id res chain seq x y z
N MET A 1 3.37 1.98 -15.51
CA MET A 1 4.52 1.06 -15.43
C MET A 1 4.51 0.44 -14.05
N GLY A 2 4.25 -0.86 -13.96
CA GLY A 2 4.24 -1.63 -12.71
C GLY A 2 5.64 -2.05 -12.28
N LEU A 3 5.78 -2.48 -11.03
CA LEU A 3 7.03 -3.02 -10.47
C LEU A 3 7.53 -4.22 -11.27
N LYS A 4 8.87 -4.31 -11.38
CA LYS A 4 9.57 -5.45 -11.97
C LYS A 4 9.32 -6.73 -11.14
N PRO A 5 9.23 -7.90 -11.77
CA PRO A 5 9.10 -9.17 -11.06
C PRO A 5 10.35 -9.43 -10.21
N GLY A 6 10.15 -9.70 -8.90
CA GLY A 6 11.22 -10.03 -7.94
C GLY A 6 11.60 -8.94 -6.95
N ALA A 7 10.95 -7.77 -6.97
CA ALA A 7 11.15 -6.73 -5.96
C ALA A 7 10.16 -6.90 -4.80
N SER A 8 10.57 -7.60 -3.74
CA SER A 8 9.91 -7.55 -2.44
C SER A 8 10.40 -6.31 -1.71
N ALA A 9 9.48 -5.44 -1.33
CA ALA A 9 9.76 -4.34 -0.42
C ALA A 9 8.96 -4.60 0.84
N THR A 10 9.60 -4.61 1.99
CA THR A 10 8.89 -4.81 3.25
C THR A 10 8.21 -3.50 3.67
N ALA A 11 7.11 -3.60 4.44
CA ALA A 11 6.44 -2.43 5.02
C ALA A 11 7.41 -1.50 5.79
N PRO A 12 8.32 -2.00 6.65
CA PRO A 12 9.30 -1.16 7.32
C PRO A 12 10.29 -0.49 6.36
N GLU A 13 10.77 -1.18 5.33
CA GLU A 13 11.67 -0.58 4.33
C GLU A 13 11.00 0.57 3.56
N LEU A 14 9.72 0.42 3.21
CA LEU A 14 8.98 1.51 2.55
C LEU A 14 8.82 2.73 3.45
N ILE A 15 8.56 2.51 4.73
CA ILE A 15 8.42 3.60 5.70
C ILE A 15 9.76 4.31 5.89
N ASP A 16 10.85 3.57 6.04
CA ASP A 16 12.20 4.10 6.19
C ASP A 16 12.63 4.91 4.96
N PHE A 17 12.44 4.33 3.76
CA PHE A 17 12.70 5.00 2.49
C PHE A 17 11.94 6.31 2.34
N VAL A 18 10.68 6.35 2.77
CA VAL A 18 9.86 7.57 2.76
C VAL A 18 10.32 8.56 3.83
N ARG A 19 10.74 8.09 5.01
CA ARG A 19 11.26 8.93 6.10
C ARG A 19 12.58 9.61 5.76
N GLU A 20 13.46 8.94 5.02
CA GLU A 20 14.72 9.55 4.55
C GLU A 20 14.48 10.66 3.53
N ARG A 21 13.37 10.62 2.78
CA ARG A 21 13.09 11.52 1.66
C ARG A 21 12.01 12.56 1.93
N LEU A 22 11.16 12.35 2.94
CA LEU A 22 10.05 13.23 3.32
C LEU A 22 10.11 13.56 4.81
N ALA A 23 9.55 14.72 5.17
CA ALA A 23 9.39 15.10 6.56
C ALA A 23 8.59 14.04 7.34
N HIS A 24 8.99 13.79 8.59
CA HIS A 24 8.44 12.73 9.45
C HIS A 24 6.91 12.64 9.50
N TYR A 25 6.20 13.77 9.44
CA TYR A 25 4.74 13.81 9.50
C TYR A 25 4.05 13.36 8.19
N LYS A 26 4.78 13.31 7.07
CA LYS A 26 4.29 12.81 5.78
C LYS A 26 4.57 11.32 5.59
N ALA A 27 5.38 10.72 6.46
CA ALA A 27 5.62 9.30 6.41
C ALA A 27 4.33 8.54 6.79
N PRO A 28 3.93 7.51 6.03
CA PRO A 28 2.76 6.72 6.35
C PRO A 28 2.95 5.98 7.68
N ARG A 29 1.87 5.88 8.46
CA ARG A 29 1.88 5.18 9.76
C ARG A 29 1.88 3.65 9.63
N SER A 30 1.30 3.14 8.54
CA SER A 30 1.21 1.72 8.22
C SER A 30 1.22 1.57 6.70
N VAL A 31 1.79 0.48 6.22
CA VAL A 31 1.84 0.12 4.80
C VAL A 31 1.27 -1.29 4.68
N GLU A 32 0.23 -1.43 3.86
CA GLU A 32 -0.39 -2.71 3.55
C GLU A 32 -0.24 -3.00 2.06
N PHE A 33 0.27 -4.19 1.75
CA PHE A 33 0.38 -4.65 0.37
C PHE A 33 -0.91 -5.36 -0.03
N ARG A 34 -1.43 -4.97 -1.19
CA ARG A 34 -2.59 -5.60 -1.82
C ARG A 34 -2.23 -5.96 -3.25
N SER A 35 -2.68 -7.14 -3.69
CA SER A 35 -2.52 -7.58 -5.08
C SER A 35 -3.35 -6.73 -6.05
N GLU A 36 -4.51 -6.24 -5.61
CA GLU A 36 -5.36 -5.36 -6.41
C GLU A 36 -5.97 -4.23 -5.57
N LEU A 37 -6.09 -3.05 -6.18
CA LEU A 37 -6.80 -1.91 -5.63
C LEU A 37 -8.27 -1.94 -6.10
N PRO A 38 -9.24 -1.65 -5.21
CA PRO A 38 -10.64 -1.55 -5.60
C PRO A 38 -10.80 -0.39 -6.59
N ARG A 39 -11.11 -0.74 -7.83
CA ARG A 39 -11.28 0.20 -8.93
C ARG A 39 -12.75 0.25 -9.33
N SER A 40 -13.23 1.45 -9.65
CA SER A 40 -14.52 1.65 -10.32
C SER A 40 -14.45 1.09 -11.76
N GLY A 41 -15.59 0.93 -12.43
CA GLY A 41 -15.66 0.47 -13.82
C GLY A 41 -14.83 1.30 -14.83
N ILE A 42 -14.41 2.51 -14.43
CA ILE A 42 -13.52 3.41 -15.19
C ILE A 42 -12.08 3.40 -14.62
N GLN A 43 -11.66 2.31 -13.99
CA GLN A 43 -10.34 2.12 -13.36
C GLN A 43 -9.94 3.13 -12.26
N LYS A 44 -10.85 4.00 -11.80
CA LYS A 44 -10.58 4.94 -10.69
C LYS A 44 -10.49 4.22 -9.35
N VAL A 45 -9.45 4.49 -8.58
CA VAL A 45 -9.29 3.94 -7.22
C VAL A 45 -10.40 4.46 -6.31
N LEU A 46 -11.14 3.53 -5.70
CA LEU A 46 -12.24 3.84 -4.78
C LEU A 46 -11.71 4.06 -3.37
N ARG A 47 -11.24 5.29 -3.09
CA ARG A 47 -10.74 5.70 -1.77
C ARG A 47 -11.69 5.41 -0.61
N ARG A 48 -13.00 5.58 -0.81
CA ARG A 48 -14.00 5.30 0.23
C ARG A 48 -14.01 3.84 0.64
N VAL A 49 -13.89 2.93 -0.33
CA VAL A 49 -13.82 1.48 -0.07
C VAL A 49 -12.52 1.15 0.64
N LEU A 50 -11.38 1.67 0.16
CA LEU A 50 -10.09 1.49 0.83
C LEU A 50 -10.10 1.97 2.29
N HIS A 51 -10.75 3.11 2.57
CA HIS A 51 -10.85 3.62 3.93
C HIS A 51 -11.72 2.73 4.82
N ALA A 52 -12.89 2.30 4.33
CA ALA A 52 -13.75 1.38 5.07
C ALA A 52 -13.04 0.03 5.35
N ASP A 53 -12.29 -0.47 4.37
CA ASP A 53 -11.57 -1.74 4.44
C ASP A 53 -10.38 -1.67 5.41
N ALA A 54 -9.68 -0.53 5.45
CA ALA A 54 -8.63 -0.26 6.44
C ALA A 54 -9.17 -0.19 7.88
N ILE A 55 -10.39 0.33 8.07
CA ILE A 55 -11.07 0.34 9.38
C ILE A 55 -11.58 -1.08 9.73
N ALA A 56 -12.03 -1.84 8.74
CA ALA A 56 -12.57 -3.18 8.90
C ALA A 56 -11.50 -4.29 9.04
N GLY A 57 -10.22 -3.97 8.84
CA GLY A 57 -9.08 -4.85 9.13
C GLY A 57 -8.96 -6.09 8.24
N ALA A 58 -9.55 -6.09 7.04
CA ALA A 58 -9.69 -7.30 6.24
C ALA A 58 -9.06 -7.17 4.83
N LYS A 59 -7.78 -7.58 4.72
CA LYS A 59 -7.24 -8.54 3.72
C LYS A 59 -5.74 -8.33 3.52
N THR A 60 -4.95 -9.08 4.29
CA THR A 60 -3.54 -9.34 4.02
C THR A 60 -3.43 -10.41 2.93
N THR A 61 -3.26 -10.00 1.67
CA THR A 61 -2.61 -10.89 0.70
C THR A 61 -1.11 -10.66 0.83
N SER A 62 -0.46 -11.58 1.51
CA SER A 62 0.99 -11.68 1.59
C SER A 62 1.54 -12.05 0.21
N PRO A 63 2.47 -11.28 -0.37
CA PRO A 63 3.45 -11.83 -1.28
C PRO A 63 4.76 -11.94 -0.49
N GLY A 64 5.09 -13.16 -0.06
CA GLY A 64 6.48 -13.52 0.21
C GLY A 64 6.96 -14.48 -0.87
N PRO A 65 8.27 -14.76 -0.98
CA PRO A 65 9.42 -14.03 -0.43
C PRO A 65 9.90 -12.90 -1.36
#